data_AF-A0A1C5WQU6-F1
#
_entry.id   AF-A0A1C5WQU6-F1
#
_cell.length_a   1.000
_cell.length_b   1.000
_cell.length_c   1.000
_cell.angle_alpha   90.00
_cell.angle_beta   90.00
_cell.angle_gamma   90.00
#
_symmetry.space_group_name_H-M   'P 1'
#
loop_
_entity.id
_entity.type
_entity.pdbx_description
1 polymer ?
#
loop_
_entity_poly.entity_id
_entity_poly.type
_entity_poly.pdbx_seq_one_letter_code
_entity_poly.pdbx_strand_id
1 'polypeptide(L)'
;MKKFDVEITETLQRKVSVEAASQEDAERMVTQAWNNQDYVLDSGDFTSVDFKTVGEHELTETRTMDALLVQPNAYPKKISVGTELENLQAMVDGDIEVTYPFEDEVAIILNESGKINGLPLNRAIYTEDGDMQDIYAGDFLVVGLTEDDFGSLTSEQI
;
A
#
# COMPACT_ATOMS: atom_id res chain seq x y z
N MET A 1 15.30 7.73 -0.75
CA MET A 1 16.08 6.87 -1.69
C MET A 1 15.16 6.55 -2.88
N LYS A 2 15.60 5.95 -3.98
CA LYS A 2 14.69 5.54 -5.08
C LYS A 2 14.73 4.04 -5.28
N LYS A 3 13.57 3.42 -5.53
CA LYS A 3 13.44 2.02 -5.90
C LYS A 3 13.11 1.94 -7.38
N PHE A 4 13.83 1.07 -8.10
CA PHE A 4 13.61 0.85 -9.53
C PHE A 4 13.22 -0.59 -9.75
N ASP A 5 12.17 -0.81 -10.55
CA ASP A 5 11.82 -2.13 -11.05
C ASP A 5 12.57 -2.32 -12.38
N VAL A 6 13.43 -3.33 -12.44
CA VAL A 6 14.24 -3.65 -13.62
C VAL A 6 13.84 -5.03 -14.13
N GLU A 7 13.30 -5.07 -15.34
CA GLU A 7 13.01 -6.30 -16.07
C GLU A 7 14.28 -6.80 -16.76
N ILE A 8 14.53 -8.10 -16.64
CA ILE A 8 15.64 -8.79 -17.30
C ILE A 8 15.00 -9.77 -18.29
N THR A 9 15.29 -9.62 -19.58
CA THR A 9 14.80 -10.51 -20.62
C THR A 9 15.97 -11.25 -21.25
N GLU A 10 15.94 -12.58 -21.20
CA GLU A 10 16.89 -13.44 -21.90
C GLU A 10 16.29 -13.95 -23.21
N THR A 11 17.07 -13.92 -24.29
CA THR A 11 16.69 -14.52 -25.56
C THR A 11 17.52 -15.77 -25.80
N LEU A 12 16.83 -16.89 -26.01
CA LEU A 12 17.43 -18.18 -26.38
C LEU A 12 17.14 -18.47 -27.86
N GLN A 13 18.15 -18.94 -28.59
CA GLN A 13 18.01 -19.28 -30.01
C GLN A 13 18.79 -20.55 -30.36
N ARG A 14 18.09 -21.53 -30.94
CA ARG A 14 18.69 -22.75 -31.49
C ARG A 14 18.36 -22.90 -32.97
N LYS A 15 19.37 -23.16 -33.80
CA LYS A 15 19.17 -23.48 -35.22
C LYS A 15 18.99 -24.99 -35.40
N VAL A 16 17.84 -25.40 -35.89
CA VAL A 16 17.53 -26.80 -36.21
C VAL A 16 17.43 -27.02 -37.72
N SER A 17 17.75 -28.22 -38.18
CA SER A 17 17.68 -28.62 -39.60
C SER A 17 16.70 -29.78 -39.73
N VAL A 18 15.70 -29.64 -40.60
CA VAL A 18 14.66 -30.65 -40.84
C VAL A 18 14.45 -30.84 -42.34
N GLU A 19 14.05 -32.04 -42.74
CA GLU A 19 13.60 -32.32 -44.10
C GLU A 19 12.09 -32.16 -44.19
N ALA A 20 11.62 -31.31 -45.10
CA ALA A 20 10.20 -31.03 -45.30
C ALA A 20 9.89 -30.76 -46.78
N ALA A 21 8.63 -30.96 -47.18
CA ALA A 21 8.19 -30.74 -48.55
C ALA A 21 8.06 -29.24 -48.92
N SER A 22 7.99 -28.36 -47.93
CA SER A 22 7.86 -26.91 -48.09
C SER A 22 8.40 -26.16 -46.86
N GLN A 23 8.59 -24.84 -46.99
CA GLN A 23 8.97 -23.98 -45.86
C GLN A 23 7.91 -24.02 -44.75
N GLU A 24 6.63 -23.91 -45.12
CA GLU A 24 5.51 -23.94 -44.17
C GLU A 24 5.44 -25.28 -43.42
N ASP A 25 5.69 -26.39 -44.12
CA ASP A 25 5.78 -27.71 -43.47
C ASP A 25 6.96 -27.79 -42.50
N ALA A 26 8.12 -27.22 -42.85
CA ALA A 26 9.28 -27.19 -41.96
C ALA A 26 8.98 -26.41 -40.67
N GLU A 27 8.39 -25.21 -40.79
CA GLU A 27 8.03 -24.37 -39.64
C GLU A 27 6.96 -25.03 -38.75
N ARG A 28 5.96 -25.67 -39.36
CA ARG A 28 4.92 -26.42 -38.65
C ARG A 28 5.50 -27.63 -37.90
N MET A 29 6.41 -28.38 -38.52
CA MET A 29 7.09 -29.51 -37.89
C MET A 29 7.91 -29.08 -36.68
N VAL A 30 8.71 -28.01 -36.81
CA VAL A 30 9.54 -27.49 -35.72
C VAL A 30 8.67 -26.94 -34.58
N THR A 31 7.58 -26.23 -34.90
CA THR A 31 6.62 -25.70 -33.91
C THR A 31 5.97 -26.83 -33.13
N GLN A 32 5.56 -27.91 -33.81
CA GLN A 32 4.97 -29.08 -33.16
C GLN A 32 5.98 -29.79 -32.25
N ALA A 33 7.21 -30.00 -32.71
CA ALA A 33 8.29 -30.60 -31.92
C ALA A 33 8.63 -29.75 -30.68
N TRP A 34 8.64 -28.42 -30.80
CA TRP A 34 8.83 -27.52 -29.66
C TRP A 34 7.68 -27.61 -28.66
N ASN A 35 6.42 -27.59 -29.12
CA ASN A 35 5.23 -27.74 -28.26
C ASN A 35 5.18 -29.11 -27.56
N ASN A 36 5.71 -30.15 -28.21
CA ASN A 36 5.86 -31.49 -27.63
C ASN A 36 7.10 -31.64 -26.74
N GLN A 37 7.89 -30.57 -26.56
CA GLN A 37 9.13 -30.56 -25.78
C GLN A 37 10.25 -31.45 -26.34
N ASP A 38 10.22 -31.80 -27.63
CA ASP A 38 11.33 -32.48 -28.31
C ASP A 38 12.51 -31.51 -28.55
N TYR A 39 12.22 -30.22 -28.70
CA TYR A 39 13.20 -29.14 -28.74
C TYR A 39 13.07 -28.25 -27.50
N VAL A 40 13.87 -28.54 -26.47
CA VAL A 40 13.99 -27.69 -25.28
C VAL A 40 15.24 -26.83 -25.42
N LEU A 41 15.06 -25.52 -25.39
CA LEU A 41 16.17 -24.57 -25.32
C LEU A 41 16.59 -24.39 -23.88
N ASP A 42 17.90 -24.28 -23.66
CA ASP A 42 18.49 -24.13 -22.34
C ASP A 42 19.55 -23.01 -22.33
N SER A 43 20.29 -22.90 -21.24
CA SER A 43 21.35 -21.90 -21.07
C SER A 43 22.43 -21.94 -22.15
N GLY A 44 22.62 -23.07 -22.85
CA GLY A 44 23.55 -23.22 -23.96
C GLY A 44 23.08 -22.55 -25.26
N ASP A 45 21.79 -22.20 -25.37
CA ASP A 45 21.22 -21.49 -26.52
C ASP A 45 21.14 -19.96 -26.31
N PHE A 46 21.74 -19.45 -25.24
CA PHE A 46 21.72 -18.04 -24.91
C PHE A 46 22.35 -17.19 -26.02
N THR A 47 21.64 -16.17 -26.48
CA THR A 47 22.16 -15.22 -27.49
C THR A 47 22.27 -13.80 -26.97
N SER A 48 21.32 -13.33 -26.14
CA SER A 48 21.33 -11.96 -25.65
C SER A 48 20.53 -11.80 -24.36
N VAL A 49 20.85 -10.73 -23.63
CA VAL A 49 20.11 -10.26 -22.46
C VAL A 49 19.86 -8.77 -22.60
N ASP A 50 18.64 -8.36 -22.26
CA ASP A 50 18.19 -6.97 -22.25
C ASP A 50 17.73 -6.58 -20.84
N PHE A 51 18.18 -5.40 -20.40
CA PHE A 51 17.80 -4.81 -19.11
C PHE A 51 16.95 -3.58 -19.37
N LYS A 52 15.74 -3.57 -18.81
CA LYS A 52 14.83 -2.45 -18.98
C LYS A 52 14.27 -2.01 -17.64
N THR A 53 14.51 -0.76 -17.27
CA THR A 53 13.77 -0.14 -16.16
C THR A 53 12.32 -0.01 -16.58
N VAL A 54 11.44 -0.67 -15.83
CA VAL A 54 9.98 -0.70 -16.09
C VAL A 54 9.19 0.08 -15.04
N GLY A 55 9.83 0.46 -13.93
CA GLY A 55 9.21 1.28 -12.89
C GLY A 55 10.24 2.07 -12.09
N GLU A 56 9.82 3.24 -11.61
CA GLU A 56 10.55 4.08 -10.65
C GLU A 56 9.58 4.48 -9.55
N HIS A 57 10.00 4.26 -8.30
CA HIS A 57 9.24 4.61 -7.12
C HIS A 57 10.15 5.44 -6.19
N GLU A 58 9.63 6.55 -5.69
CA GLU A 58 10.29 7.23 -4.58
C GLU A 58 10.17 6.36 -3.32
N LEU A 59 11.30 6.04 -2.70
CA LEU A 59 11.29 5.59 -1.32
C LEU A 59 11.20 6.86 -0.48
N THR A 60 9.98 7.28 -0.18
CA THR A 60 9.75 8.16 0.97
C THR A 60 10.23 7.38 2.19
N GLU A 61 11.11 7.98 3.00
CA GLU A 61 11.30 7.44 4.34
C GLU A 61 9.92 7.53 4.98
N THR A 62 9.31 6.38 5.29
CA THR A 62 7.97 6.37 5.90
C THR A 62 8.09 7.11 7.21
N ARG A 63 7.68 8.38 7.22
CA ARG A 63 7.61 9.16 8.43
C ARG A 63 6.56 8.50 9.30
N THR A 64 6.96 8.14 10.50
CA THR A 64 6.07 7.57 11.50
C THR A 64 5.84 8.58 12.60
N MET A 65 4.64 8.57 13.16
CA MET A 65 4.28 9.38 14.31
C MET A 65 3.78 8.50 15.47
N ASP A 66 4.09 8.93 16.69
CA ASP A 66 3.48 8.38 17.89
C ASP A 66 2.06 8.92 18.05
N ALA A 67 1.07 8.03 18.10
CA ALA A 67 -0.35 8.36 18.18
C ALA A 67 -1.06 7.47 19.21
N LEU A 68 -2.30 7.82 19.55
CA LEU A 68 -3.19 6.94 20.31
C LEU A 68 -4.24 6.33 19.40
N LEU A 69 -4.32 5.00 19.37
CA LEU A 69 -5.45 4.27 18.80
C LEU A 69 -6.55 4.12 19.84
N VAL A 70 -7.75 4.59 19.53
CA VAL A 70 -8.92 4.45 20.39
C VAL A 70 -9.93 3.55 19.73
N GLN A 71 -10.12 2.36 20.31
CA GLN A 71 -11.09 1.38 19.82
C GLN A 71 -12.37 1.43 20.66
N PRO A 72 -13.54 1.10 20.09
CA PRO A 72 -14.79 1.02 20.84
C PRO A 72 -14.65 0.12 22.07
N ASN A 73 -15.10 0.61 23.23
CA ASN A 73 -15.05 -0.11 24.51
C ASN A 73 -13.64 -0.50 24.99
N ALA A 74 -12.57 0.10 24.45
CA ALA A 74 -11.20 -0.12 24.91
C ALA A 74 -10.56 1.19 25.40
N TYR A 75 -9.55 1.06 26.26
CA TYR A 75 -8.66 2.18 26.59
C TYR A 75 -7.78 2.56 25.39
N PRO A 76 -7.41 3.84 25.24
CA PRO A 76 -6.45 4.27 24.23
C PRO A 76 -5.13 3.48 24.32
N LYS A 77 -4.54 3.18 23.17
CA LYS A 77 -3.26 2.48 23.05
C LYS A 77 -2.26 3.32 22.29
N LYS A 78 -1.07 3.54 22.86
CA LYS A 78 0.05 4.14 22.13
C LYS A 78 0.46 3.23 20.97
N ILE A 79 0.55 3.81 19.78
CA ILE A 79 1.03 3.15 18.56
C ILE A 79 2.01 4.05 17.81
N SER A 80 2.77 3.46 16.90
CA SER A 80 3.54 4.18 15.89
C SER A 80 2.90 3.89 14.52
N VAL A 81 2.48 4.93 13.81
CA VAL A 81 1.75 4.84 12.54
C VAL A 81 2.42 5.70 11.47
N GLY A 82 2.40 5.25 10.21
CA GLY A 82 2.88 6.06 9.10
C GLY A 82 2.00 7.29 8.86
N THR A 83 2.60 8.40 8.42
CA THR A 83 1.89 9.66 8.16
C THR A 83 1.16 9.71 6.81
N GLU A 84 1.45 8.78 5.90
CA GLU A 84 0.80 8.73 4.59
C GLU A 84 -0.69 8.39 4.70
N LEU A 85 -1.50 8.93 3.79
CA LEU A 85 -2.96 8.79 3.77
C LEU A 85 -3.41 7.32 3.83
N GLU A 86 -2.75 6.43 3.07
CA GLU A 86 -3.11 5.01 3.05
C GLU A 86 -2.91 4.33 4.41
N ASN A 87 -1.91 4.76 5.20
CA ASN A 87 -1.71 4.23 6.54
C ASN A 87 -2.84 4.67 7.47
N LEU A 88 -3.26 5.93 7.36
CA LEU A 88 -4.33 6.49 8.19
C LEU A 88 -5.69 5.88 7.84
N GLN A 89 -6.00 5.72 6.54
CA GLN A 89 -7.20 5.05 6.06
C GLN A 89 -7.27 3.59 6.54
N ALA A 90 -6.13 2.87 6.52
CA ALA A 90 -6.06 1.51 7.03
C ALA A 90 -6.31 1.42 8.55
N MET A 91 -5.92 2.43 9.33
CA MET A 91 -6.16 2.45 10.78
C MET A 91 -7.62 2.68 11.15
N VAL A 92 -8.37 3.43 10.34
CA VAL A 92 -9.79 3.76 10.60
C VAL A 92 -10.77 2.92 9.76
N ASP A 93 -10.26 2.02 8.92
CA ASP A 93 -11.04 1.15 8.03
C ASP A 93 -11.93 1.91 7.01
N GLY A 94 -11.37 2.96 6.40
CA GLY A 94 -12.09 3.75 5.39
C GLY A 94 -11.47 5.10 5.10
N ASP A 95 -12.19 5.92 4.32
CA ASP A 95 -11.81 7.31 4.07
C ASP A 95 -11.78 8.11 5.38
N ILE A 96 -10.79 8.99 5.50
CA ILE A 96 -10.55 9.72 6.75
C ILE A 96 -11.35 11.02 6.79
N GLU A 97 -11.90 11.31 7.96
CA GLU A 97 -12.33 12.64 8.38
C GLU A 97 -11.45 13.10 9.54
N VAL A 98 -11.07 14.37 9.55
CA VAL A 98 -10.20 14.96 10.57
C VAL A 98 -10.97 16.05 11.32
N THR A 99 -10.97 15.96 12.65
CA THR A 99 -11.62 16.93 13.52
C THR A 99 -10.64 17.46 14.57
N TYR A 100 -10.92 18.67 15.07
CA TYR A 100 -10.06 19.39 16.02
C TYR A 100 -10.89 19.81 17.24
N PRO A 101 -11.29 18.84 18.10
CA PRO A 101 -12.20 19.14 19.21
C PRO A 101 -11.49 19.74 20.44
N PHE A 102 -10.17 19.89 20.41
CA PHE A 102 -9.36 20.41 21.51
C PHE A 102 -8.66 21.71 21.11
N GLU A 103 -8.37 22.58 22.09
CA GLU A 103 -7.52 23.76 21.88
C GLU A 103 -6.03 23.41 21.73
N ASP A 104 -5.63 22.25 22.24
CA ASP A 104 -4.27 21.73 22.10
C ASP A 104 -3.95 21.38 20.64
N GLU A 105 -2.66 21.31 20.30
CA GLU A 105 -2.14 20.91 18.98
C GLU A 105 -2.35 19.39 18.72
N VAL A 106 -3.62 18.97 18.68
CA VAL A 106 -4.08 17.59 18.58
C VAL A 106 -5.23 17.51 17.58
N ALA A 107 -5.22 16.47 16.74
CA ALA A 107 -6.31 16.14 15.85
C ALA A 107 -6.86 14.73 16.10
N ILE A 108 -8.12 14.53 15.75
CA ILE A 108 -8.75 13.22 15.70
C ILE A 108 -8.98 12.83 14.25
N ILE A 109 -8.45 11.68 13.87
CA ILE A 109 -8.63 11.07 12.55
C ILE A 109 -9.56 9.87 12.71
N LEU A 110 -10.69 9.89 12.02
CA LEU A 110 -11.72 8.86 12.10
C LEU A 110 -12.22 8.47 10.71
N ASN A 111 -13.06 7.44 10.65
CA ASN A 111 -13.74 7.02 9.43
C ASN A 111 -14.89 7.97 9.10
N GLU A 112 -14.81 8.68 7.97
CA GLU A 112 -15.84 9.63 7.49
C GLU A 112 -17.23 8.96 7.38
N SER A 113 -17.26 7.71 6.93
CA SER A 113 -18.50 6.96 6.71
C SER A 113 -18.88 6.06 7.89
N GLY A 114 -18.16 6.11 9.02
CA GLY A 114 -18.29 5.13 10.11
C GLY A 114 -19.71 5.04 10.67
N LYS A 115 -20.38 6.18 10.87
CA LYS A 115 -21.77 6.22 11.37
C LYS A 115 -22.76 5.62 10.37
N ILE A 116 -22.64 5.99 9.09
CA ILE A 116 -23.55 5.57 8.03
C ILE A 116 -23.38 4.08 7.72
N ASN A 117 -22.14 3.58 7.83
CA ASN A 117 -21.80 2.17 7.67
C ASN A 117 -22.14 1.32 8.89
N GLY A 118 -22.62 1.92 9.99
CA GLY A 118 -23.04 1.21 11.20
C GLY A 118 -21.89 0.67 12.03
N LEU A 119 -20.71 1.31 11.99
CA LEU A 119 -19.61 0.98 12.87
C LEU A 119 -20.00 1.23 14.35
N PRO A 120 -19.42 0.49 15.31
CA PRO A 120 -19.74 0.67 16.72
C PRO A 120 -19.43 2.08 17.19
N LEU A 121 -20.36 2.70 17.93
CA LEU A 121 -20.12 4.00 18.57
C LEU A 121 -18.97 3.89 19.58
N ASN A 122 -18.10 4.90 19.60
CA ASN A 122 -16.84 4.86 20.33
C ASN A 122 -16.77 5.92 21.44
N ARG A 123 -16.68 7.20 21.10
CA ARG A 123 -16.63 8.31 22.07
C ARG A 123 -17.54 9.45 21.64
N ALA A 124 -18.31 9.97 22.59
CA ALA A 124 -19.04 11.22 22.44
C ALA A 124 -18.10 12.39 22.70
N ILE A 125 -18.22 13.43 21.90
CA ILE A 125 -17.56 14.71 22.04
C ILE A 125 -18.57 15.70 22.60
N TYR A 126 -18.12 16.47 23.58
CA TYR A 126 -18.93 17.41 24.30
C TYR A 126 -18.35 18.81 24.13
N THR A 127 -19.23 19.80 24.08
CA THR A 127 -18.84 21.21 24.17
C THR A 127 -18.34 21.53 25.58
N GLU A 128 -17.73 22.71 25.74
CA GLU A 128 -17.30 23.21 27.07
C GLU A 128 -18.47 23.31 28.07
N ASP A 129 -19.68 23.59 27.57
CA ASP A 129 -20.91 23.66 28.37
C ASP A 129 -21.46 22.27 28.75
N GLY A 130 -20.84 21.19 28.26
CA GLY A 130 -21.21 19.80 28.54
C GLY A 130 -22.30 19.22 27.64
N ASP A 131 -22.70 19.94 26.59
CA ASP A 131 -23.65 19.44 25.61
C ASP A 131 -22.96 18.51 24.60
N MET A 132 -23.62 17.40 24.24
CA MET A 132 -23.06 16.47 23.25
C MET A 132 -23.05 17.11 21.87
N GLN A 133 -21.86 17.34 21.33
CA GLN A 133 -21.64 17.89 20.00
C GLN A 133 -21.70 16.81 18.93
N ASP A 134 -21.02 15.69 19.16
CA ASP A 134 -20.95 14.57 18.21
C ASP A 134 -20.63 13.23 18.89
N ILE A 135 -20.68 12.13 18.14
CA ILE A 135 -20.23 10.80 18.58
C ILE A 135 -19.46 10.10 17.47
N TYR A 136 -18.20 9.75 17.72
CA TYR A 136 -17.40 9.01 16.76
C TYR A 136 -17.80 7.54 16.71
N ALA A 137 -17.68 6.93 15.53
CA ALA A 137 -17.99 5.54 15.27
C ALA A 137 -16.77 4.84 14.64
N GLY A 138 -16.51 3.60 15.05
CA GLY A 138 -15.33 2.84 14.65
C GLY A 138 -14.07 3.22 15.43
N ASP A 139 -12.95 2.67 14.98
CA ASP A 139 -11.62 3.01 15.50
C ASP A 139 -11.23 4.41 15.02
N PHE A 140 -10.57 5.19 15.89
CA PHE A 140 -10.03 6.50 15.52
C PHE A 140 -8.64 6.70 16.12
N LEU A 141 -7.88 7.61 15.53
CA LEU A 141 -6.57 8.03 16.00
C LEU A 141 -6.66 9.40 16.67
N VAL A 142 -5.90 9.56 17.75
CA VAL A 142 -5.52 10.87 18.29
C VAL A 142 -4.06 11.10 17.91
N VAL A 143 -3.79 12.20 17.20
CA VAL A 143 -2.46 12.52 16.65
C VAL A 143 -2.05 13.92 17.05
N GLY A 144 -0.75 14.17 17.16
CA GLY A 144 -0.23 15.52 17.34
C GLY A 144 -0.29 16.31 16.04
N LEU A 145 -0.16 17.62 16.15
CA LEU A 145 -0.03 18.52 15.01
C LEU A 145 1.35 19.16 14.96
N THR A 146 1.83 19.42 13.75
CA THR A 146 2.97 20.28 13.46
C THR A 146 2.47 21.51 12.70
N GLU A 147 3.36 22.43 12.32
CA GLU A 147 2.95 23.64 11.56
C GLU A 147 2.19 23.31 10.26
N ASP A 148 2.58 22.22 9.57
CA ASP A 148 2.09 21.93 8.22
C ASP A 148 1.49 20.51 8.06
N ASP A 149 1.60 19.62 9.06
CA ASP A 149 1.25 18.19 8.93
C ASP A 149 0.92 17.51 10.28
N PHE A 150 0.48 16.26 10.24
CA PHE A 150 0.35 15.42 11.43
C PHE A 150 1.71 15.07 12.04
N GLY A 151 1.74 15.01 13.37
CA GLY A 151 2.93 14.81 14.16
C GLY A 151 2.76 13.79 15.28
N SER A 152 3.88 13.47 15.92
CA SER A 152 3.87 12.65 17.13
C SER A 152 3.24 13.43 18.27
N LEU A 153 2.39 12.77 19.05
CA LEU A 153 2.00 13.26 20.36
C LEU A 153 3.24 13.40 21.25
N THR A 154 3.30 14.49 22.02
CA THR A 154 4.33 14.69 23.03
C THR A 154 4.16 13.71 24.19
N SER A 155 5.18 13.57 25.03
CA SER A 155 5.11 12.66 26.20
C SER A 155 4.03 13.06 27.22
N GLU A 156 3.59 14.32 27.21
CA GLU A 156 2.52 14.81 28.09
C GLU A 156 1.11 14.55 27.52
N GLN A 157 1.01 14.35 26.20
CA GLN A 157 -0.25 14.11 25.49
C GLN A 157 -0.59 12.61 25.33
N ILE A 158 0.28 11.70 25.79
CA ILE A 158 0.14 10.23 25.68
C ILE A 158 -0.47 9.62 26.94
#